data_AF-A0A7S4GMX2-F1
#
_entry.id   AF-A0A7S4GMX2-F1
#
_cell.length_a   1.000
_cell.length_b   1.000
_cell.length_c   1.000
_cell.angle_alpha   90.00
_cell.angle_beta   90.00
_cell.angle_gamma   90.00
#
_symmetry.space_group_name_H-M   'P 1'
#
loop_
_entity.id
_entity.type
_entity.pdbx_description
1 polymer ?
#
loop_
_entity_poly.entity_id
_entity_poly.type
_entity_poly.pdbx_seq_one_letter_code
_entity_poly.pdbx_strand_id
1 'polypeptide(L)'
;DPAGLSDGISQEKFDSYRLAELKHGRVAQMAVLGYIAPETYRFGYDLTPDGSVSTSDIPNGLAAVTAIPFLGWAQIIAFVGTVETYGWFTSPTGGIDLP
;
A
#
# COMPACT_ATOMS: atom_id res chain seq x y z
N ASP A 1 24.70 -10.43 -4.57
CA ASP A 1 23.96 -10.64 -3.32
C ASP A 1 24.95 -10.93 -2.19
N PRO A 2 25.22 -9.98 -1.27
CA PRO A 2 26.11 -10.21 -0.12
C PRO A 2 25.49 -11.06 1.00
N ALA A 3 24.17 -11.33 0.97
CA ALA A 3 23.45 -12.14 1.95
C ALA A 3 23.17 -13.58 1.46
N GLY A 4 23.54 -13.92 0.22
CA GLY A 4 23.44 -15.28 -0.34
C GLY A 4 22.02 -15.83 -0.49
N LEU A 5 21.00 -14.97 -0.43
CA LEU A 5 19.58 -15.30 -0.65
C LEU A 5 19.29 -15.80 -2.08
N SER A 6 20.22 -15.57 -3.01
CA SER A 6 20.16 -15.97 -4.42
C SER A 6 20.92 -17.26 -4.73
N ASP A 7 21.71 -17.80 -3.79
CA ASP A 7 22.55 -18.98 -4.02
C ASP A 7 21.77 -20.27 -3.77
N GLY A 8 21.68 -21.13 -4.79
CA GLY A 8 21.10 -22.47 -4.69
C GLY A 8 19.57 -22.55 -4.68
N ILE A 9 18.86 -21.45 -4.96
CA ILE A 9 17.39 -21.42 -5.05
C ILE A 9 16.87 -21.79 -6.43
N SER A 10 15.68 -22.40 -6.49
CA SER A 10 14.98 -22.68 -7.76
C SER A 10 14.57 -21.38 -8.46
N GLN A 11 14.53 -21.40 -9.79
CA GLN A 11 14.17 -20.24 -10.61
C GLN A 11 12.80 -19.66 -10.22
N GLU A 12 11.82 -20.52 -9.89
CA GLU A 12 10.51 -20.11 -9.39
C GLU A 12 10.57 -19.31 -8.08
N LYS A 13 11.47 -19.67 -7.15
CA LYS A 13 11.65 -18.92 -5.90
C LYS A 13 12.32 -17.58 -6.15
N PHE A 14 13.27 -17.53 -7.07
CA PHE A 14 13.91 -16.28 -7.48
C PHE A 14 12.90 -15.30 -8.10
N ASP A 15 12.03 -15.79 -8.97
CA ASP A 15 10.97 -14.99 -9.58
C ASP A 15 9.95 -14.48 -8.55
N SER A 16 9.64 -15.31 -7.53
CA SER A 16 8.77 -14.89 -6.42
C SER A 16 9.38 -13.76 -5.58
N TYR A 17 10.69 -13.79 -5.33
CA TYR A 17 11.40 -12.74 -4.60
C TYR A 17 11.48 -11.44 -5.39
N ARG A 18 11.74 -11.53 -6.70
CA ARG A 18 11.72 -10.35 -7.58
C ARG A 18 10.34 -9.73 -7.67
N LEU A 19 9.29 -10.53 -7.70
CA LEU A 19 7.90 -10.05 -7.68
C LEU A 19 7.56 -9.39 -6.34
N ALA A 20 7.97 -9.98 -5.22
CA ALA A 20 7.82 -9.37 -3.91
C ALA A 20 8.56 -8.03 -3.83
N GLU A 21 9.80 -7.94 -4.31
CA GLU A 21 10.58 -6.71 -4.36
C GLU A 21 9.86 -5.61 -5.17
N LEU A 22 9.34 -5.96 -6.37
CA LEU A 22 8.59 -5.03 -7.20
C LEU A 22 7.30 -4.53 -6.54
N LYS A 23 6.57 -5.42 -5.85
CA LYS A 23 5.34 -5.04 -5.11
C LYS A 23 5.68 -4.07 -3.97
N HIS A 24 6.67 -4.41 -3.13
CA HIS A 24 7.08 -3.54 -2.04
C HIS A 24 7.64 -2.20 -2.53
N GLY A 25 8.41 -2.20 -3.62
CA GLY A 25 8.96 -0.98 -4.21
C GLY A 25 7.88 0.01 -4.67
N ARG A 26 6.82 -0.49 -5.34
CA ARG A 26 5.69 0.35 -5.78
C ARG A 26 4.90 0.93 -4.60
N VAL A 27 4.65 0.11 -3.58
CA VAL A 27 3.98 0.55 -2.35
C VAL A 27 4.83 1.59 -1.62
N ALA A 28 6.14 1.39 -1.53
CA ALA A 28 7.06 2.35 -0.91
C ALA A 28 7.10 3.69 -1.65
N GLN A 29 7.12 3.68 -2.99
CA GLN A 29 7.06 4.92 -3.79
C GLN A 29 5.76 5.71 -3.53
N MET A 30 4.61 5.02 -3.51
CA MET A 30 3.33 5.67 -3.19
C MET A 30 3.28 6.16 -1.75
N ALA A 31 3.88 5.43 -0.79
CA ALA A 31 3.94 5.84 0.61
C ALA A 31 4.76 7.12 0.80
N VAL A 32 5.91 7.25 0.12
CA VAL A 32 6.74 8.48 0.18
C VAL A 32 5.98 9.67 -0.40
N LEU A 33 5.34 9.50 -1.56
CA LEU A 33 4.52 10.55 -2.16
C LEU A 33 3.33 10.92 -1.25
N GLY A 34 2.66 9.93 -0.68
CA GLY A 34 1.54 10.12 0.26
C GLY A 34 1.94 10.74 1.59
N TYR A 35 3.22 10.65 1.98
CA TYR A 35 3.74 11.34 3.16
C TYR A 35 4.00 12.83 2.89
N ILE A 36 4.50 13.17 1.70
CA ILE A 36 4.84 14.55 1.32
C ILE A 36 3.62 15.35 0.84
N ALA A 37 2.72 14.73 0.07
CA ALA A 37 1.53 15.38 -0.49
C ALA A 37 0.64 16.15 0.52
N PRO A 38 0.30 15.60 1.71
CA PRO A 38 -0.55 16.29 2.69
C PRO A 38 0.12 17.51 3.35
N GLU A 39 1.43 17.70 3.17
CA GLU A 39 2.14 18.91 3.58
C GLU A 39 1.90 20.07 2.60
N THR A 40 1.68 19.77 1.31
CA THR A 40 1.52 20.79 0.27
C THR A 40 0.04 21.06 -0.08
N TYR A 41 -0.83 20.03 -0.02
CA TYR A 41 -2.22 20.17 -0.42
C TYR A 41 -3.16 19.32 0.44
N ARG A 42 -4.28 19.91 0.86
CA ARG A 42 -5.37 19.21 1.56
C ARG A 42 -6.67 19.42 0.82
N PHE A 43 -7.43 18.34 0.64
CA PHE A 43 -8.63 18.32 -0.19
C PHE A 43 -9.84 19.04 0.44
N GLY A 44 -9.80 19.40 1.73
CA GLY A 44 -10.80 20.26 2.37
C GLY A 44 -12.20 19.65 2.50
N TYR A 45 -12.31 18.32 2.52
CA TYR A 45 -13.58 17.59 2.72
C TYR A 45 -13.65 16.93 4.10
N ASP A 46 -14.88 16.60 4.51
CA ASP A 46 -15.18 15.92 5.77
C ASP A 46 -15.09 14.39 5.63
N LEU A 47 -14.40 13.74 6.57
CA LEU A 47 -14.14 12.30 6.54
C LEU A 47 -15.28 11.47 7.16
N THR A 48 -16.13 12.12 7.96
CA THR A 48 -17.28 11.48 8.61
C THR A 48 -18.57 12.08 8.05
N PRO A 49 -19.62 11.28 7.80
CA PRO A 49 -20.93 11.79 7.38
C PRO A 49 -21.54 12.84 8.33
N ASP A 50 -21.12 12.84 9.60
CA ASP A 50 -21.53 13.78 10.64
C ASP A 50 -20.70 15.08 10.70
N GLY A 51 -19.70 15.24 9.82
CA GLY A 51 -18.85 16.45 9.76
C GLY A 51 -17.91 16.65 10.96
N SER A 52 -17.71 15.63 11.79
CA SER A 52 -16.93 15.72 13.04
C SER A 52 -15.41 15.67 12.87
N VAL A 53 -14.91 15.26 11.70
CA VAL A 53 -13.48 15.19 11.39
C VAL A 53 -13.26 15.66 9.97
N SER A 54 -12.67 16.84 9.79
CA SER A 54 -12.31 17.38 8.48
C SER A 54 -10.86 17.03 8.14
N THR A 55 -10.54 16.93 6.86
CA THR A 55 -9.16 16.70 6.37
C THR A 55 -8.17 17.81 6.75
N SER A 56 -8.64 18.96 7.25
CA SER A 56 -7.81 20.03 7.84
C SER A 56 -7.26 19.69 9.22
N ASP A 57 -7.99 18.86 9.97
CA ASP A 57 -7.75 18.60 11.39
C ASP A 57 -6.83 17.39 11.62
N ILE A 58 -6.50 16.69 10.54
CA ILE A 58 -5.55 15.58 10.56
C ILE A 58 -4.12 16.14 10.65
N PRO A 59 -3.36 15.79 11.69
CA PRO A 59 -1.95 16.13 11.80
C PRO A 59 -1.13 15.37 10.74
N ASN A 60 -0.10 16.01 10.18
CA ASN A 60 0.72 15.39 9.14
C ASN A 60 1.58 14.23 9.68
N GLY A 61 1.94 13.31 8.79
CA GLY A 61 2.87 12.21 9.09
C GLY A 61 2.25 11.12 9.95
N LEU A 62 3.02 10.57 10.90
CA LEU A 62 2.62 9.38 11.68
C LEU A 62 1.38 9.62 12.56
N ALA A 63 1.16 10.86 12.99
CA ALA A 63 -0.01 11.23 13.78
C ALA A 63 -1.34 11.14 12.98
N ALA A 64 -1.28 11.15 11.66
CA ALA A 64 -2.45 10.93 10.81
C ALA A 64 -3.03 9.52 10.98
N VAL A 65 -2.17 8.53 11.24
CA VAL A 65 -2.57 7.12 11.38
C VAL A 65 -3.55 6.93 12.53
N THR A 66 -3.32 7.64 13.63
CA THR A 66 -4.15 7.59 14.84
C THR A 66 -5.38 8.51 14.79
N ALA A 67 -5.39 9.48 13.88
CA ALA A 67 -6.49 10.45 13.73
C ALA A 67 -7.63 9.93 12.85
N ILE A 68 -7.36 8.94 11.99
CA ILE A 68 -8.36 8.35 11.11
C ILE A 68 -9.27 7.40 11.94
N PRO A 69 -10.61 7.53 11.85
CA PRO A 69 -11.52 6.64 12.57
C PRO A 69 -11.39 5.19 12.09
N PHE A 70 -11.65 4.24 12.99
CA PHE A 70 -11.54 2.80 12.69
C PHE A 70 -12.32 2.36 11.44
N LEU A 71 -13.51 2.94 11.22
CA LEU A 71 -14.33 2.63 10.06
C LEU A 71 -13.66 3.05 8.74
N GLY A 72 -12.88 4.13 8.73
CA GLY A 72 -12.07 4.55 7.58
C GLY A 72 -10.94 3.57 7.28
N TRP A 73 -10.24 3.09 8.31
CA TRP A 73 -9.23 2.04 8.17
C TRP A 73 -9.83 0.74 7.63
N ALA A 74 -11.00 0.33 8.13
CA ALA A 74 -11.68 -0.86 7.66
C ALA A 74 -12.03 -0.77 6.16
N GLN A 75 -12.47 0.40 5.68
CA GLN A 75 -12.74 0.63 4.26
C GLN A 75 -11.47 0.59 3.41
N ILE A 76 -10.38 1.23 3.86
CA ILE A 76 -9.09 1.22 3.15
C ILE A 76 -8.56 -0.21 3.03
N ILE A 77 -8.54 -0.96 4.14
CA ILE A 77 -8.05 -2.35 4.15
C ILE A 77 -8.95 -3.24 3.30
N ALA A 78 -10.27 -3.09 3.37
CA ALA A 78 -11.19 -3.86 2.53
C ALA A 78 -10.99 -3.57 1.04
N PHE A 79 -10.80 -2.30 0.67
CA PHE A 79 -10.53 -1.90 -0.72
C PHE A 79 -9.19 -2.43 -1.21
N VAL A 80 -8.11 -2.18 -0.46
CA VAL A 80 -6.76 -2.66 -0.80
C VAL A 80 -6.73 -4.18 -0.87
N GLY A 81 -7.36 -4.87 0.08
CA GLY A 81 -7.47 -6.33 0.09
C GLY A 81 -8.27 -6.88 -1.09
N THR A 82 -9.34 -6.20 -1.51
CA THR A 82 -10.10 -6.57 -2.72
C THR A 82 -9.27 -6.37 -3.97
N VAL A 83 -8.55 -5.25 -4.10
CA VAL A 83 -7.64 -4.98 -5.22
C VAL A 83 -6.47 -5.95 -5.24
N GLU A 84 -5.93 -6.32 -4.09
CA GLU A 84 -4.83 -7.28 -3.99
C GLU A 84 -5.27 -8.72 -4.19
N THR A 85 -6.56 -9.06 -4.02
CA THR A 85 -7.06 -10.44 -4.24
C THR A 85 -7.60 -10.63 -5.65
N TYR A 86 -8.35 -9.65 -6.16
CA TYR A 86 -9.09 -9.73 -7.43
C TYR A 86 -8.53 -8.81 -8.52
N GLY A 87 -7.56 -7.96 -8.21
CA GLY A 87 -6.95 -7.05 -9.18
C GLY A 87 -6.03 -7.78 -10.14
N TRP A 88 -5.84 -7.20 -11.33
CA TRP A 88 -5.06 -7.71 -12.46
C TRP A 88 -3.57 -8.04 -12.17
N PHE A 89 -3.09 -7.86 -10.94
CA PHE A 89 -1.71 -8.17 -10.51
C PHE A 89 -1.63 -9.41 -9.61
N THR A 90 -2.71 -10.17 -9.46
CA THR A 90 -2.68 -11.51 -8.86
C THR A 90 -2.50 -12.58 -9.92
N SER A 91 -1.36 -13.27 -9.84
CA SER A 91 -1.30 -14.63 -10.36
C SER A 91 -2.11 -15.53 -9.41
N PRO A 92 -3.12 -16.27 -9.89
CA PRO A 92 -3.82 -17.28 -9.09
C PRO A 92 -2.90 -18.37 -8.53
N THR A 93 -1.65 -18.45 -9.02
CA THR A 93 -0.75 -19.59 -8.83
C THR A 93 0.61 -19.21 -8.22
N GLY A 94 0.84 -17.94 -7.87
CA GLY A 94 2.13 -17.48 -7.34
C GLY A 94 3.30 -17.53 -8.35
N GLY A 95 3.04 -17.98 -9.58
CA GLY A 95 3.97 -17.96 -10.70
C GLY A 95 3.60 -16.87 -11.71
N ILE A 96 4.61 -16.28 -12.34
CA ILE A 96 4.43 -15.26 -13.36
C ILE A 96 3.89 -15.92 -14.64
N ASP A 97 2.59 -15.81 -14.91
CA ASP A 97 2.04 -16.03 -16.27
C ASP A 97 2.31 -14.74 -17.07
N LEU A 98 3.56 -14.57 -17.51
CA LEU A 98 3.86 -13.67 -18.62
C LEU A 98 3.52 -14.40 -19.93
N PRO A 99 2.91 -13.73 -20.92
CA PRO A 99 2.89 -14.26 -22.29
C PRO A 99 4.29 -14.39 -22.87
#